data_AF-A0A3B0X3P8-F1
#
_entry.id   AF-A0A3B0X3P8-F1
#
_cell.length_a   1.000
_cell.length_b   1.000
_cell.length_c   1.000
_cell.angle_alpha   90.00
_cell.angle_beta   90.00
_cell.angle_gamma   90.00
#
_symmetry.space_group_name_H-M   'P 1'
#
loop_
_entity.id
_entity.type
_entity.pdbx_description
1 polymer ?
#
loop_
_entity_poly.entity_id
_entity_poly.type
_entity_poly.pdbx_seq_one_letter_code
_entity_poly.pdbx_strand_id
1 'polypeptide(L)'
;MFEYWSWWFSALMLAALAMGFFIATRRTISGSGNWTRVVARDNRDDIIQAEGPFRDNPEMLKDALMKATIEEFGYKTVVDFLAERKGETLPEEPTKTIKTAEHTPWSVHMFFLFMLIVGGFVAANIAGTFEFRVDLGELHTSLFGGGMGYWITLIIGGAMLGFGSRLGGGCSFGHGLGGCPRFVPSSLIATMSFFTTAIIVSVAIHFIIMGTLQ
;
A
#
# COMPACT_ATOMS: atom_id res chain seq x y z
N MET A 1 -23.13 -22.30 19.85
CA MET A 1 -22.60 -22.60 18.51
C MET A 1 -23.10 -21.53 17.58
N PHE A 2 -22.28 -20.52 17.28
CA PHE A 2 -22.62 -19.59 16.22
C PHE A 2 -22.40 -20.32 14.89
N GLU A 3 -23.46 -20.46 14.10
CA GLU A 3 -23.34 -20.96 12.74
C GLU A 3 -22.59 -19.90 11.95
N TYR A 4 -21.32 -20.15 11.65
CA TYR A 4 -20.51 -19.22 10.87
C TYR A 4 -21.19 -19.03 9.51
N TRP A 5 -21.26 -17.78 9.06
CA TRP A 5 -21.73 -17.49 7.72
C TRP A 5 -20.86 -18.23 6.70
N SER A 6 -21.51 -18.72 5.65
CA SER A 6 -20.81 -19.36 4.56
C SER A 6 -19.74 -18.41 3.98
N TRP A 7 -18.59 -18.98 3.63
CA TRP A 7 -17.42 -18.21 3.17
C TRP A 7 -17.74 -17.34 1.94
N TRP A 8 -18.65 -17.79 1.07
CA TRP A 8 -19.06 -17.03 -0.10
C TRP A 8 -19.93 -15.83 0.28
N PHE A 9 -20.77 -15.96 1.30
CA PHE A 9 -21.64 -14.89 1.75
C PHE A 9 -20.85 -13.79 2.46
N SER A 10 -19.89 -14.16 3.32
CA SER A 10 -18.98 -13.20 3.93
C SER A 10 -18.11 -12.50 2.88
N ALA A 11 -17.62 -13.21 1.85
CA ALA A 11 -16.89 -12.61 0.75
C ALA A 11 -17.73 -11.59 -0.05
N LEU A 12 -18.97 -11.92 -0.40
CA LEU A 12 -19.87 -11.02 -1.12
C LEU A 12 -20.24 -9.79 -0.29
N MET A 13 -20.53 -9.96 1.00
CA MET A 13 -20.81 -8.85 1.93
C MET A 13 -19.62 -7.90 2.03
N LEU A 14 -18.41 -8.44 2.17
CA LEU A 14 -17.20 -7.64 2.30
C LEU A 14 -16.86 -6.90 1.00
N ALA A 15 -17.08 -7.53 -0.16
CA ALA A 15 -16.94 -6.90 -1.46
C ALA A 15 -17.98 -5.78 -1.67
N ALA A 16 -19.23 -6.02 -1.28
CA ALA A 16 -20.30 -5.01 -1.37
C ALA A 16 -20.01 -3.80 -0.47
N LEU A 17 -19.52 -4.03 0.75
CA LEU A 17 -19.13 -2.96 1.67
C LEU A 17 -17.96 -2.15 1.12
N ALA A 18 -16.93 -2.82 0.59
CA ALA A 18 -15.78 -2.16 -0.02
C ALA A 18 -16.17 -1.34 -1.26
N MET A 19 -17.01 -1.89 -2.13
CA MET A 19 -17.49 -1.22 -3.32
C MET A 19 -18.42 -0.05 -2.97
N GLY A 20 -19.32 -0.24 -2.01
CA GLY A 20 -20.24 0.79 -1.52
C GLY A 20 -19.48 1.98 -0.93
N PHE A 21 -18.48 1.73 -0.10
CA PHE A 21 -17.60 2.77 0.41
C PHE A 21 -16.88 3.54 -0.72
N PHE A 22 -16.35 2.81 -1.71
CA PHE A 22 -15.68 3.43 -2.86
C PHE A 22 -16.64 4.28 -3.70
N ILE A 23 -17.86 3.81 -3.97
CA ILE A 23 -18.86 4.56 -4.72
C ILE A 23 -19.24 5.84 -3.96
N ALA A 24 -19.43 5.76 -2.64
CA ALA A 24 -19.84 6.88 -1.80
C ALA A 24 -18.73 7.93 -1.62
N THR A 25 -17.47 7.50 -1.42
CA THR A 25 -16.36 8.40 -1.05
C THR A 25 -15.38 8.66 -2.18
N ARG A 26 -15.46 7.90 -3.29
CA ARG A 26 -14.44 7.83 -4.36
C ARG A 26 -13.02 7.55 -3.83
N ARG A 27 -12.90 7.04 -2.60
CA ARG A 27 -11.64 6.71 -1.94
C ARG A 27 -11.56 5.20 -1.71
N THR A 28 -10.34 4.68 -1.73
CA THR A 28 -10.07 3.28 -1.42
C THR A 28 -9.95 3.11 0.08
N ILE A 29 -10.45 1.98 0.61
CA ILE A 29 -10.29 1.62 2.04
C ILE A 29 -8.81 1.43 2.39
N SER A 30 -7.95 1.29 1.39
CA SER A 30 -6.53 1.10 1.57
C SER A 30 -5.67 2.15 0.88
N GLY A 31 -4.66 2.61 1.59
CA GLY A 31 -3.62 3.49 1.10
C GLY A 31 -3.86 4.95 1.44
N SER A 32 -3.37 5.40 2.60
CA SER A 32 -3.31 6.83 2.89
C SER A 32 -2.03 7.50 2.38
N GLY A 33 -1.04 6.71 1.97
CA GLY A 33 0.30 7.20 1.63
C GLY A 33 1.03 7.88 2.80
N ASN A 34 0.42 7.98 3.98
CA ASN A 34 0.90 8.84 5.05
C ASN A 34 2.24 8.33 5.64
N TRP A 35 2.46 7.02 5.63
CA TRP A 35 3.73 6.42 6.05
C TRP A 35 4.87 6.69 5.07
N THR A 36 4.57 6.83 3.76
CA THR A 36 5.59 7.22 2.78
C THR A 36 6.13 8.63 3.05
N ARG A 37 5.37 9.51 3.72
CA ARG A 37 5.87 10.84 4.14
C ARG A 37 6.95 10.73 5.21
N VAL A 38 6.77 9.84 6.18
CA VAL A 38 7.73 9.69 7.29
C VAL A 38 9.03 9.07 6.77
N VAL A 39 8.89 8.12 5.86
CA VAL A 39 9.97 7.25 5.41
C VAL A 39 10.73 7.81 4.20
N ALA A 40 10.05 8.48 3.27
CA ALA A 40 10.64 9.13 2.11
C ALA A 40 10.74 10.66 2.30
N ARG A 41 10.80 11.12 3.56
CA ARG A 41 10.89 12.55 3.87
C ARG A 41 12.12 13.19 3.23
N ASP A 42 13.26 12.52 3.37
CA ASP A 42 14.57 12.98 2.93
C ASP A 42 14.59 13.26 1.41
N ASN A 43 14.29 12.25 0.59
CA ASN A 43 14.29 12.41 -0.88
C ASN A 43 13.19 13.35 -1.39
N ARG A 44 12.09 13.57 -0.64
CA ARG A 44 11.01 14.46 -1.09
C ARG A 44 11.36 15.91 -0.89
N ASP A 45 12.02 16.26 0.21
CA ASP A 45 12.37 17.65 0.49
C ASP A 45 13.35 18.15 -0.59
N ASP A 46 14.28 17.30 -1.03
CA ASP A 46 15.20 17.57 -2.15
C ASP A 46 14.46 17.75 -3.49
N ILE A 47 13.54 16.84 -3.82
CA ILE A 47 12.77 16.91 -5.07
C ILE A 47 11.85 18.12 -5.07
N ILE A 48 11.19 18.43 -3.96
CA ILE A 48 10.29 19.59 -3.84
C ILE A 48 11.10 20.89 -3.93
N GLN A 49 12.31 20.93 -3.37
CA GLN A 49 13.20 22.09 -3.47
C GLN A 49 13.74 22.27 -4.90
N ALA A 50 14.03 21.17 -5.60
CA ALA A 50 14.46 21.20 -7.00
C ALA A 50 13.30 21.57 -7.96
N GLU A 51 12.09 21.05 -7.71
CA GLU A 51 10.90 21.28 -8.55
C GLU A 51 10.17 22.58 -8.22
N GLY A 52 10.25 23.08 -6.98
CA GLY A 52 9.54 24.27 -6.51
C GLY A 52 9.73 25.50 -7.42
N PRO A 53 10.97 25.88 -7.75
CA PRO A 53 11.24 27.00 -8.66
C PRO A 53 10.62 26.84 -10.05
N PHE A 54 10.54 25.61 -10.57
CA PHE A 54 9.96 25.29 -11.87
C PHE A 54 8.43 25.28 -11.84
N ARG A 55 7.82 24.92 -10.71
CA ARG A 55 6.36 24.92 -10.52
C ARG A 55 5.80 26.33 -10.43
N ASP A 56 6.54 27.25 -9.80
CA ASP A 56 6.13 28.64 -9.66
C ASP A 56 6.43 29.47 -10.92
N ASN A 57 7.43 29.07 -11.72
CA ASN A 57 7.84 29.77 -12.95
C ASN A 57 7.91 28.81 -14.16
N PRO A 58 6.80 28.64 -14.91
CA PRO A 58 6.76 27.76 -16.08
C PRO A 58 7.78 28.12 -17.15
N GLU A 59 8.11 29.41 -17.29
CA GLU A 59 9.13 29.88 -18.23
C GLU A 59 10.54 29.45 -17.83
N MET A 60 10.86 29.42 -16.53
CA MET A 60 12.15 28.91 -16.03
C MET A 60 12.33 27.43 -16.37
N LEU A 61 11.25 26.64 -16.35
CA LEU A 61 11.28 25.24 -16.75
C LEU A 61 11.56 25.11 -18.26
N LYS A 62 10.90 25.92 -19.10
CA LYS A 62 11.13 25.94 -20.55
C LYS A 62 12.58 26.30 -20.86
N ASP A 63 13.13 27.32 -20.21
CA ASP A 63 14.52 27.75 -20.39
C ASP A 63 15.52 26.68 -19.95
N ALA A 64 15.27 26.01 -18.82
CA ALA A 64 16.11 24.93 -18.34
C ALA A 64 16.08 23.70 -19.28
N LEU A 65 14.91 23.34 -19.79
CA LEU A 65 14.76 22.26 -20.78
C LEU A 65 15.43 22.61 -22.11
N MET A 66 15.28 23.86 -22.57
CA MET A 66 15.94 24.35 -23.78
C MET A 66 17.46 24.30 -23.62
N LYS A 67 17.98 24.75 -22.47
CA LYS A 67 19.41 24.71 -22.15
C LYS A 67 19.95 23.29 -22.13
N ALA A 68 19.29 22.36 -21.44
CA ALA A 68 19.69 20.95 -21.39
C ALA A 68 19.66 20.29 -22.78
N THR A 69 18.68 20.65 -23.61
CA THR A 69 18.59 20.17 -25.00
C THR A 69 19.76 20.68 -25.84
N ILE A 70 20.14 21.95 -25.68
CA ILE A 70 21.30 22.55 -26.37
C ILE A 70 22.61 21.90 -25.92
N GLU A 71 22.74 21.54 -24.64
CA GLU A 71 23.92 20.85 -24.10
C GLU A 71 24.07 19.42 -24.64
N GLU A 72 22.98 18.65 -24.73
CA GLU A 72 23.01 17.25 -25.19
C GLU A 72 23.14 17.14 -26.73
N PHE A 73 22.39 17.96 -27.48
CA PHE A 73 22.27 17.83 -28.95
C PHE A 73 23.06 18.88 -29.74
N GLY A 74 23.62 19.88 -29.07
CA GLY A 74 24.39 20.97 -29.65
C GLY A 74 23.52 22.08 -30.25
N TYR A 75 23.98 23.33 -30.07
CA TYR A 75 23.22 24.54 -30.45
C TYR A 75 22.75 24.55 -31.91
N LYS A 76 23.65 24.20 -32.85
CA LYS A 76 23.36 24.27 -34.28
C LYS A 76 22.25 23.31 -34.70
N THR A 77 22.29 22.07 -34.21
CA THR A 77 21.29 21.04 -34.48
C THR A 77 19.90 21.44 -33.97
N VAL A 78 19.83 22.02 -32.76
CA VAL A 78 18.58 22.45 -32.16
C VAL A 78 17.97 23.63 -32.92
N VAL A 79 18.79 24.61 -33.33
CA VAL A 79 18.32 25.76 -34.11
C VAL A 79 17.83 25.34 -35.49
N ASP A 80 18.57 24.46 -36.17
CA ASP A 80 18.17 23.94 -37.50
C ASP A 80 16.84 23.16 -37.40
N PHE A 81 16.68 22.31 -36.37
CA PHE A 81 15.44 21.58 -36.08
C PHE A 81 14.25 22.51 -35.78
N LEU A 82 14.46 23.56 -34.96
CA LEU A 82 13.43 24.55 -34.65
C LEU A 82 13.07 25.42 -35.87
N ALA A 83 14.05 25.71 -36.73
CA ALA A 83 13.84 26.45 -37.98
C ALA A 83 13.02 25.62 -38.98
N GLU A 84 13.25 24.31 -39.05
CA GLU A 84 12.48 23.39 -39.91
C GLU A 84 11.01 23.25 -39.45
N ARG A 85 10.75 23.30 -38.15
CA ARG A 85 9.39 23.26 -37.57
C ARG A 85 8.73 24.63 -37.38
N LYS A 86 9.37 25.72 -37.85
CA LYS A 86 8.91 27.09 -37.64
C LYS A 86 7.62 27.36 -38.43
N GLY A 87 6.47 27.15 -37.78
CA GLY A 87 5.14 27.32 -38.37
C GLY A 87 4.19 26.15 -38.15
N GLU A 88 4.68 25.03 -37.61
CA GLU A 88 3.81 23.96 -37.12
C GLU A 88 3.08 24.43 -35.86
N THR A 89 1.75 24.53 -35.93
CA THR A 89 0.93 24.68 -34.73
C THR A 89 0.97 23.38 -33.95
N LEU A 90 1.84 23.33 -32.93
CA LEU A 90 1.78 22.29 -31.92
C LEU A 90 0.39 22.36 -31.27
N PRO A 91 -0.32 21.23 -31.11
CA PRO A 91 -1.57 21.22 -30.37
C PRO A 91 -1.29 21.81 -28.98
N GLU A 92 -2.03 22.84 -28.58
CA GLU A 92 -2.03 23.26 -27.17
C GLU A 92 -2.53 22.08 -26.35
N GLU A 93 -1.61 21.32 -25.76
CA GLU A 93 -1.97 20.30 -24.79
C GLU A 93 -2.68 21.03 -23.64
N PRO A 94 -3.97 20.71 -23.40
CA PRO A 94 -4.71 21.35 -22.33
C PRO A 94 -3.93 21.08 -21.04
N THR A 95 -3.57 22.15 -20.32
CA THR A 95 -2.79 22.07 -19.09
C THR A 95 -3.55 21.18 -18.11
N LYS A 96 -3.21 19.88 -18.08
CA LYS A 96 -3.81 18.94 -17.15
C LYS A 96 -3.34 19.37 -15.77
N THR A 97 -4.23 20.04 -15.05
CA THR A 97 -4.02 20.33 -13.64
C THR A 97 -3.93 18.99 -12.93
N ILE A 98 -2.72 18.54 -12.62
CA ILE A 98 -2.52 17.33 -11.84
C ILE A 98 -3.04 17.63 -10.44
N LYS A 99 -4.26 17.19 -10.15
CA LYS A 99 -4.80 17.21 -8.79
C LYS A 99 -3.91 16.30 -7.96
N THR A 100 -3.08 16.89 -7.11
CA THR A 100 -2.34 16.18 -6.09
C THR A 100 -3.34 15.39 -5.25
N ALA A 101 -3.10 14.08 -5.09
CA ALA A 101 -4.00 13.23 -4.33
C ALA A 101 -4.17 13.80 -2.91
N GLU A 102 -5.40 14.17 -2.56
CA GLU A 102 -5.72 14.78 -1.27
C GLU A 102 -5.39 13.80 -0.14
N HIS A 103 -4.56 14.25 0.81
CA HIS A 103 -4.03 13.38 1.85
C HIS A 103 -5.09 13.08 2.92
N THR A 104 -5.12 11.84 3.39
CA THR A 104 -5.98 11.47 4.53
C THR A 104 -5.27 11.84 5.83
N PRO A 105 -5.91 12.59 6.75
CA PRO A 105 -5.26 13.00 8.00
C PRO A 105 -4.95 11.78 8.89
N TRP A 106 -3.92 11.90 9.72
CA TRP A 106 -3.49 10.83 10.64
C TRP A 106 -4.60 10.44 11.64
N SER A 107 -5.47 11.38 12.01
CA SER A 107 -6.62 11.13 12.90
C SER A 107 -7.52 9.99 12.41
N VAL A 108 -7.74 9.87 11.09
CA VAL A 108 -8.55 8.79 10.51
C VAL A 108 -7.93 7.42 10.76
N HIS A 109 -6.60 7.32 10.78
CA HIS A 109 -5.89 6.07 11.05
C HIS A 109 -5.97 5.68 12.52
N MET A 110 -5.83 6.67 13.40
CA MET A 110 -5.98 6.44 14.85
C MET A 110 -7.41 6.02 15.17
N PHE A 111 -8.39 6.68 14.56
CA PHE A 111 -9.79 6.30 14.71
C PHE A 111 -10.07 4.90 14.15
N PHE A 112 -9.54 4.56 12.97
CA PHE A 112 -9.64 3.23 12.39
C PHE A 112 -9.02 2.16 13.31
N LEU A 113 -7.80 2.39 13.82
CA LEU A 113 -7.13 1.47 14.73
C LEU A 113 -7.90 1.29 16.04
N PHE A 114 -8.42 2.39 16.61
CA PHE A 114 -9.23 2.36 17.81
C PHE A 114 -10.53 1.55 17.59
N MET A 115 -11.23 1.81 16.48
CA MET A 115 -12.45 1.07 16.13
C MET A 115 -12.19 -0.40 15.81
N LEU A 116 -11.00 -0.76 15.31
CA LEU A 116 -10.60 -2.15 15.12
C LEU A 116 -10.46 -2.89 16.47
N ILE A 117 -9.84 -2.24 17.47
CA ILE A 117 -9.74 -2.79 18.84
C ILE A 117 -11.13 -2.92 19.46
N VAL A 118 -11.95 -1.86 19.39
CA VAL A 118 -13.31 -1.87 19.93
C VAL A 118 -14.17 -2.92 19.25
N GLY A 119 -14.12 -3.02 17.92
CA GLY A 119 -14.85 -4.02 17.14
C GLY A 119 -14.44 -5.44 17.50
N GLY A 120 -13.13 -5.71 17.64
CA GLY A 120 -12.62 -7.01 18.09
C GLY A 120 -13.08 -7.36 19.51
N PHE A 121 -13.04 -6.39 20.43
CA PHE A 121 -13.53 -6.58 21.80
C PHE A 121 -15.03 -6.88 21.84
N VAL A 122 -15.85 -6.10 21.14
CA VAL A 122 -17.30 -6.32 21.05
C VAL A 122 -17.61 -7.67 20.43
N ALA A 123 -16.93 -8.04 19.34
CA ALA A 123 -17.10 -9.35 18.70
C ALA A 123 -16.74 -10.50 19.64
N ALA A 124 -15.62 -10.40 20.38
CA ALA A 124 -15.21 -11.41 21.35
C ALA A 124 -16.20 -11.56 22.52
N ASN A 125 -16.77 -10.45 23.00
CA ASN A 125 -17.78 -10.47 24.06
C ASN A 125 -19.09 -11.10 23.58
N ILE A 126 -19.55 -10.76 22.38
CA ILE A 126 -20.77 -11.36 21.78
C ILE A 126 -20.56 -12.85 21.51
N ALA A 127 -19.38 -13.23 21.03
CA ALA A 127 -19.03 -14.63 20.79
C ALA A 127 -18.88 -15.45 22.09
N GLY A 128 -18.73 -14.79 23.25
CA GLY A 128 -18.46 -15.43 24.53
C GLY A 128 -17.06 -16.04 24.63
N THR A 129 -16.14 -15.69 23.72
CA THR A 129 -14.79 -16.24 23.62
C THR A 129 -13.73 -15.28 24.17
N PHE A 130 -14.13 -14.31 24.99
CA PHE A 130 -13.20 -13.37 25.57
C PHE A 130 -12.41 -14.05 26.70
N GLU A 131 -11.13 -14.31 26.41
CA GLU A 131 -10.18 -14.80 27.40
C GLU A 131 -8.93 -13.92 27.36
N PHE A 132 -8.49 -13.46 28.53
CA PHE A 132 -7.23 -12.74 28.63
C PHE A 132 -6.07 -13.74 28.64
N ARG A 133 -5.39 -13.87 27.50
CA ARG A 133 -4.23 -14.75 27.32
C ARG A 133 -2.98 -13.91 27.10
N VAL A 134 -1.92 -14.25 27.84
CA VAL A 134 -0.59 -13.64 27.72
C VAL A 134 0.37 -14.55 26.94
N ASP A 135 -0.09 -15.77 26.62
CA ASP A 135 0.57 -16.69 25.70
C ASP A 135 -0.01 -16.57 24.28
N LEU A 136 0.77 -17.00 23.29
CA LEU A 136 0.34 -17.11 21.89
C LEU A 136 -0.27 -18.51 21.58
N GLY A 137 -0.65 -19.26 22.62
CA GLY A 137 -1.11 -20.64 22.54
C GLY A 137 0.01 -21.70 22.63
N GLU A 138 -0.40 -22.94 22.80
CA GLU A 138 0.49 -24.11 22.96
C GLU A 138 1.33 -24.36 21.69
N LEU A 139 0.76 -24.13 20.51
CA LEU A 139 1.44 -24.32 19.22
C LEU A 139 2.62 -23.36 19.05
N HIS A 140 2.48 -22.09 19.44
CA HIS A 140 3.60 -21.16 19.34
C HIS A 140 4.69 -21.49 20.35
N THR A 141 4.29 -21.87 21.58
CA THR A 141 5.21 -22.23 22.65
C THR A 141 6.02 -23.48 22.29
N SER A 142 5.41 -24.44 21.58
CA SER A 142 6.10 -25.63 21.08
C SER A 142 6.99 -25.34 19.86
N LEU A 143 6.62 -24.39 18.99
CA LEU A 143 7.41 -24.02 17.80
C LEU A 143 8.62 -23.13 18.11
N PHE A 144 8.44 -22.10 18.92
CA PHE A 144 9.40 -21.01 19.08
C PHE A 144 9.95 -20.88 20.51
N GLY A 145 9.52 -21.77 21.41
CA GLY A 145 9.90 -21.78 22.81
C GLY A 145 9.13 -20.74 23.66
N GLY A 146 9.15 -20.95 24.98
CA GLY A 146 8.58 -20.02 25.96
C GLY A 146 9.56 -18.92 26.38
N GLY A 147 9.05 -17.85 26.99
CA GLY A 147 9.85 -16.79 27.59
C GLY A 147 10.39 -15.77 26.59
N MET A 148 11.71 -15.73 26.39
CA MET A 148 12.36 -14.70 25.55
C MET A 148 12.15 -14.93 24.05
N GLY A 149 12.04 -16.20 23.62
CA GLY A 149 11.79 -16.57 22.21
C GLY A 149 10.52 -15.93 21.64
N TYR A 150 9.49 -15.81 22.48
CA TYR A 150 8.21 -15.14 22.17
C TYR A 150 8.38 -13.70 21.67
N TRP A 151 9.16 -12.89 22.40
CA TRP A 151 9.34 -11.49 22.04
C TRP A 151 10.19 -11.36 20.78
N ILE A 152 11.20 -12.22 20.63
CA ILE A 152 12.07 -12.25 19.47
C ILE A 152 11.26 -12.55 18.20
N THR A 153 10.41 -13.57 18.23
CA THR A 153 9.58 -13.92 17.06
C THR A 153 8.56 -12.84 16.73
N LEU A 154 7.93 -12.21 17.71
CA LEU A 154 7.01 -11.09 17.46
C LEU A 154 7.72 -9.87 16.88
N ILE A 155 8.88 -9.50 17.41
CA ILE A 155 9.66 -8.36 16.92
C ILE A 155 10.16 -8.62 15.50
N ILE A 156 10.78 -9.78 15.27
CA ILE A 156 11.31 -10.14 13.94
C ILE A 156 10.18 -10.31 12.94
N GLY A 157 9.11 -11.03 13.31
CA GLY A 157 7.93 -11.21 12.47
C GLY A 157 7.28 -9.87 12.10
N GLY A 158 7.07 -8.99 13.09
CA GLY A 158 6.56 -7.63 12.86
C GLY A 158 7.46 -6.81 11.95
N ALA A 159 8.78 -6.87 12.14
CA ALA A 159 9.74 -6.18 11.28
C ALA A 159 9.71 -6.71 9.83
N MET A 160 9.65 -8.03 9.65
CA MET A 160 9.54 -8.67 8.34
C MET A 160 8.21 -8.32 7.64
N LEU A 161 7.09 -8.33 8.37
CA LEU A 161 5.79 -7.89 7.84
C LEU A 161 5.83 -6.42 7.43
N GLY A 162 6.42 -5.56 8.26
CA GLY A 162 6.60 -4.14 7.95
C GLY A 162 7.45 -3.92 6.70
N PHE A 163 8.60 -4.58 6.62
CA PHE A 163 9.49 -4.54 5.46
C PHE A 163 8.79 -5.03 4.18
N GLY A 164 8.12 -6.18 4.24
CA GLY A 164 7.38 -6.76 3.12
C GLY A 164 6.25 -5.85 2.64
N SER A 165 5.49 -5.25 3.56
CA SER A 165 4.41 -4.30 3.20
C SER A 165 4.94 -3.05 2.50
N ARG A 166 6.14 -2.59 2.86
CA ARG A 166 6.80 -1.47 2.19
C ARG A 166 7.26 -1.85 0.78
N LEU A 167 7.87 -3.03 0.63
CA LEU A 167 8.34 -3.52 -0.68
C LEU A 167 7.16 -3.75 -1.64
N GLY A 168 6.04 -4.26 -1.14
CA GLY A 168 4.81 -4.48 -1.92
C GLY A 168 3.99 -3.22 -2.20
N GLY A 169 4.39 -2.05 -1.68
CA GLY A 169 3.61 -0.81 -1.80
C GLY A 169 2.29 -0.82 -1.04
N GLY A 170 2.10 -1.76 -0.11
CA GLY A 170 0.87 -1.96 0.65
C GLY A 170 0.85 -3.30 1.39
N CYS A 171 -0.15 -3.50 2.25
CA CYS A 171 -0.37 -4.75 2.99
C CYS A 171 -1.41 -5.64 2.30
N SER A 172 -1.50 -6.91 2.72
CA SER A 172 -2.44 -7.90 2.19
C SER A 172 -3.90 -7.46 2.34
N PHE A 173 -4.26 -6.86 3.48
CA PHE A 173 -5.58 -6.26 3.71
C PHE A 173 -5.89 -5.18 2.67
N GLY A 174 -4.87 -4.43 2.27
CA GLY A 174 -5.01 -3.30 1.39
C GLY A 174 -5.22 -3.64 -0.08
N HIS A 175 -4.35 -4.50 -0.60
CA HIS A 175 -4.51 -5.03 -1.95
C HIS A 175 -5.74 -5.94 -2.03
N GLY A 176 -6.04 -6.69 -0.97
CA GLY A 176 -7.23 -7.54 -0.85
C GLY A 176 -8.53 -6.73 -0.87
N LEU A 177 -8.81 -5.95 0.16
CA LEU A 177 -10.12 -5.27 0.30
C LEU A 177 -10.25 -4.04 -0.56
N GLY A 178 -9.15 -3.30 -0.74
CA GLY A 178 -9.16 -2.13 -1.58
C GLY A 178 -9.12 -2.48 -3.06
N GLY A 179 -8.35 -3.49 -3.46
CA GLY A 179 -8.00 -3.75 -4.85
C GLY A 179 -8.77 -4.87 -5.54
N CYS A 180 -9.00 -6.01 -4.86
CA CYS A 180 -9.66 -7.16 -5.46
C CYS A 180 -11.13 -6.90 -5.88
N PRO A 181 -11.99 -6.25 -5.07
CA PRO A 181 -13.37 -5.95 -5.48
C PRO A 181 -13.46 -5.08 -6.74
N ARG A 182 -12.43 -4.27 -7.00
CA ARG A 182 -12.35 -3.39 -8.17
C ARG A 182 -11.64 -4.02 -9.37
N PHE A 183 -11.25 -5.29 -9.27
CA PHE A 183 -10.48 -6.01 -10.30
C PHE A 183 -9.22 -5.27 -10.77
N VAL A 184 -8.52 -4.60 -9.85
CA VAL A 184 -7.26 -3.92 -10.18
C VAL A 184 -6.18 -5.00 -10.42
N PRO A 185 -5.57 -5.09 -11.63
CA PRO A 185 -4.67 -6.18 -11.96
C PRO A 185 -3.46 -6.29 -11.03
N SER A 186 -2.86 -5.16 -10.68
CA SER A 186 -1.70 -5.12 -9.76
C SER A 186 -2.06 -5.61 -8.35
N SER A 187 -3.27 -5.31 -7.87
CA SER A 187 -3.73 -5.79 -6.56
C SER A 187 -4.09 -7.26 -6.54
N LEU A 188 -4.60 -7.81 -7.65
CA LEU A 188 -4.86 -9.24 -7.77
C LEU A 188 -3.55 -10.03 -7.75
N ILE A 189 -2.55 -9.61 -8.52
CA ILE A 189 -1.24 -10.26 -8.57
C ILE A 189 -0.55 -10.21 -7.19
N ALA A 190 -0.55 -9.04 -6.54
CA ALA A 190 -0.01 -8.89 -5.19
C ALA A 190 -0.72 -9.79 -4.16
N THR A 191 -2.05 -9.86 -4.23
CA THR A 191 -2.82 -10.72 -3.32
C THR A 191 -2.51 -12.20 -3.57
N MET A 192 -2.46 -12.63 -4.83
CA MET A 192 -2.10 -14.00 -5.20
C MET A 192 -0.70 -14.37 -4.70
N SER A 193 0.30 -13.50 -4.86
CA SER A 193 1.65 -13.78 -4.37
C SER A 193 1.70 -13.89 -2.85
N PHE A 194 1.06 -12.97 -2.11
CA PHE A 194 1.02 -13.03 -0.64
C PHE A 194 0.40 -14.33 -0.12
N PHE A 195 -0.76 -14.71 -0.65
CA PHE A 195 -1.43 -15.95 -0.23
C PHE A 195 -0.67 -17.20 -0.69
N THR A 196 -0.10 -17.20 -1.90
CA THR A 196 0.71 -18.33 -2.39
C THR A 196 1.94 -18.55 -1.51
N THR A 197 2.68 -17.48 -1.20
CA THR A 197 3.83 -17.56 -0.28
C THR A 197 3.39 -17.98 1.12
N ALA A 198 2.28 -17.45 1.64
CA ALA A 198 1.76 -17.86 2.95
C ALA A 198 1.39 -19.35 3.00
N ILE A 199 0.74 -19.88 1.96
CA ILE A 199 0.41 -21.31 1.84
C ILE A 199 1.70 -22.14 1.79
N ILE A 200 2.64 -21.80 0.90
CA ILE A 200 3.90 -22.54 0.76
C ILE A 200 4.68 -22.55 2.08
N VAL A 201 4.83 -21.39 2.73
CA VAL A 201 5.56 -21.29 4.00
C VAL A 201 4.83 -22.05 5.11
N SER A 202 3.50 -21.95 5.19
CA SER A 202 2.72 -22.69 6.19
C SER A 202 2.86 -24.20 6.01
N VAL A 203 2.75 -24.69 4.77
CA VAL A 203 2.92 -26.11 4.44
C VAL A 203 4.36 -26.56 4.73
N ALA A 204 5.36 -25.76 4.37
CA ALA A 204 6.76 -26.07 4.62
C ALA A 204 7.07 -26.15 6.13
N ILE A 205 6.60 -25.18 6.92
CA ILE A 205 6.76 -25.18 8.38
C ILE A 205 6.09 -26.43 8.97
N HIS A 206 4.86 -26.73 8.54
CA HIS A 206 4.15 -27.92 9.01
C HIS A 206 4.91 -29.21 8.65
N PHE A 207 5.39 -29.32 7.41
CA PHE A 207 6.15 -30.47 6.93
C PHE A 207 7.47 -30.66 7.70
N ILE A 208 8.21 -29.59 7.95
CA ILE A 208 9.48 -29.64 8.69
C ILE A 208 9.26 -30.12 10.13
N ILE A 209 8.14 -29.75 10.75
CA ILE A 209 7.88 -30.04 12.17
C ILE A 209 7.20 -31.40 12.35
N MET A 210 6.17 -31.69 11.57
CA MET A 210 5.32 -32.89 11.73
C MET A 210 5.73 -34.04 10.80
N GLY A 211 6.60 -33.81 9.82
CA GLY A 211 7.03 -34.81 8.85
C GLY A 211 5.93 -35.29 7.90
N THR A 212 4.75 -34.65 7.90
CA THR A 212 3.57 -35.06 7.13
C THR A 212 2.95 -33.86 6.41
N LEU A 213 2.49 -34.10 5.18
CA LEU A 213 1.69 -33.16 4.39
C LEU A 213 0.22 -33.48 4.65
N GLN A 214 -0.49 -32.58 5.31
CA GLN A 214 -1.95 -32.59 5.42
C GLN A 214 -2.54 -31.40 4.67
#